data_AF-A0A3A8P5G1-F1
#
_entry.id   AF-A0A3A8P5G1-F1
#
_cell.length_a   1.000
_cell.length_b   1.000
_cell.length_c   1.000
_cell.angle_alpha   90.00
_cell.angle_beta   90.00
_cell.angle_gamma   90.00
#
_symmetry.space_group_name_H-M   'P 1'
#
loop_
_entity.id
_entity.type
_entity.pdbx_description
1 polymer ?
#
loop_
_entity_poly.entity_id
_entity_poly.type
_entity_poly.pdbx_seq_one_letter_code
_entity_poly.pdbx_strand_id
1 'polypeptide(L)'
;VLELCRAVPELRPGYPALCEASARFLEQALEMSASAAEGLAFEDGVKMEWLVGLAENLEEELGVMGALAAMLTEAVPALHERLRDADRETRRRVVVALRRRVSAAFPATPTSRGRKDPLDALSADSRRLTQLEKALTALDASQAGLKQELLKPLSVAYAREVLGATPFERIEQYGRAVQAVAENLRREGVTAEPVLVECRELMETRLREHARVLSREVASPPPAPTAVLNGDAYTYYRGELSAQAPDGELAALVGLDGQLMAARPPLASSFLSDSVRAAVAEAELSFLQSRIKYLRSWLTQLLSALPSVDALVERADAERTFEWLVRSRFPLLALKEGELVRLKATLGMLETLPGELGDSARKLSTQLRGIDEDFGRFSRQVLARRSAS
;
A
#
# COMPACT_ATOMS: atom_id res chain seq x y z
N VAL A 1 6.41 59.07 12.73
CA VAL A 1 6.30 60.03 13.87
C VAL A 1 7.12 59.57 15.07
N LEU A 2 6.98 58.33 15.55
CA LEU A 2 7.77 57.81 16.68
C LEU A 2 9.29 57.91 16.46
N GLU A 3 9.78 57.50 15.29
CA GLU A 3 11.21 57.64 14.94
C GLU A 3 11.69 59.10 14.95
N LEU A 4 10.85 60.03 14.49
CA LEU A 4 11.15 61.46 14.50
C LEU A 4 11.28 61.98 15.95
N CYS A 5 10.37 61.58 16.84
CA CYS A 5 10.44 61.93 18.26
C CYS A 5 11.66 61.33 18.98
N ARG A 6 12.16 60.18 18.50
CA ARG A 6 13.40 59.55 19.00
C ARG A 6 14.64 60.33 18.53
N ALA A 7 14.65 60.79 17.28
CA ALA A 7 15.78 61.46 16.65
C ALA A 7 15.94 62.94 17.06
N VAL A 8 14.84 63.64 17.34
CA VAL A 8 14.82 65.09 17.61
C VAL A 8 14.79 65.37 19.12
N PRO A 9 15.85 65.97 19.72
CA PRO A 9 15.93 66.22 21.16
C PRO A 9 14.76 67.02 21.75
N GLU A 10 14.25 68.00 20.99
CA GLU A 10 13.16 68.89 21.36
C GLU A 10 11.82 68.14 21.54
N LEU A 11 11.67 66.98 20.90
CA LEU A 11 10.46 66.16 20.95
C LEU A 11 10.50 65.08 22.03
N ARG A 12 11.66 64.83 22.65
CA ARG A 12 11.85 63.78 23.68
C ARG A 12 10.92 63.91 24.88
N PRO A 13 10.59 65.11 25.42
CA PRO A 13 9.70 65.20 26.58
C PRO A 13 8.30 64.63 26.32
N GLY A 14 7.80 64.70 25.08
CA GLY A 14 6.49 64.16 24.70
C GLY A 14 6.51 62.69 24.27
N TYR A 15 7.70 62.11 24.08
CA TYR A 15 7.86 60.78 23.50
C TYR A 15 7.18 59.66 24.32
N PRO A 16 7.30 59.60 25.67
CA PRO A 16 6.62 58.56 26.45
C PRO A 16 5.09 58.64 26.34
N ALA A 17 4.51 59.85 26.36
CA ALA A 17 3.06 60.04 26.25
C ALA A 17 2.55 59.62 24.86
N LEU A 18 3.32 59.91 23.81
CA LEU A 18 3.03 59.43 22.46
C LEU A 18 3.12 57.90 22.36
N CYS A 19 4.10 57.28 23.03
CA CYS A 19 4.22 55.81 23.07
C CYS A 19 3.01 55.17 23.77
N GLU A 20 2.57 55.71 24.90
CA GLU A 20 1.36 55.25 25.62
C GLU A 20 0.08 55.43 24.78
N ALA A 21 -0.06 56.54 24.07
CA ALA A 21 -1.19 56.75 23.16
C ALA A 21 -1.16 55.76 21.98
N SER A 22 0.02 55.53 21.41
CA SER A 22 0.22 54.56 20.31
C SER A 22 -0.03 53.13 20.76
N ALA A 23 0.34 52.79 22.00
CA ALA A 23 0.09 51.48 22.58
C ALA A 23 -1.41 51.19 22.75
N ARG A 24 -2.20 52.17 23.22
CA ARG A 24 -3.66 52.04 23.31
C ARG A 24 -4.32 51.88 21.94
N PHE A 25 -3.84 52.63 20.95
CA PHE A 25 -4.30 52.47 19.57
C PHE A 25 -3.97 51.07 19.04
N LEU A 26 -2.76 50.58 19.31
CA LEU A 26 -2.32 49.25 18.89
C LEU A 26 -3.19 48.14 19.51
N GLU A 27 -3.50 48.22 20.80
CA GLU A 27 -4.40 47.29 21.48
C GLU A 27 -5.80 47.28 20.84
N GLN A 28 -6.32 48.45 20.51
CA GLN A 28 -7.61 48.55 19.82
C GLN A 28 -7.55 47.96 18.41
N ALA A 29 -6.45 48.18 17.68
CA ALA A 29 -6.24 47.60 16.35
C ALA A 29 -6.16 46.07 16.41
N LEU A 30 -5.42 45.52 17.37
CA LEU A 30 -5.33 44.09 17.64
C LEU A 30 -6.72 43.48 17.94
N GLU A 31 -7.51 44.12 18.80
CA GLU A 31 -8.87 43.67 19.12
C GLU A 31 -9.81 43.70 17.89
N MET A 32 -9.69 44.72 17.03
CA MET A 32 -10.45 44.80 15.78
C MET A 32 -10.06 43.67 14.82
N SER A 33 -8.77 43.36 14.68
CA SER A 33 -8.30 42.24 13.85
C SER A 33 -8.82 40.89 14.36
N ALA A 34 -8.78 40.66 15.68
CA ALA A 34 -9.37 39.45 16.28
C ALA A 34 -10.88 39.36 16.00
N SER A 35 -11.61 40.44 16.24
CA SER A 35 -13.06 40.50 16.04
C SER A 35 -13.45 40.29 14.57
N ALA A 36 -12.68 40.84 13.63
CA ALA A 36 -12.89 40.65 12.20
C ALA A 36 -12.69 39.18 11.80
N ALA A 37 -11.62 38.54 12.26
CA ALA A 37 -11.39 37.12 12.01
C ALA A 37 -12.49 36.23 12.62
N GLU A 38 -12.94 36.55 13.84
CA GLU A 38 -14.02 35.84 14.52
C GLU A 38 -15.36 36.00 13.79
N GLY A 39 -15.67 37.18 13.26
CA GLY A 39 -16.87 37.41 12.45
C GLY A 39 -16.92 36.51 11.21
N LEU A 40 -15.78 36.32 10.55
CA LEU A 40 -15.65 35.47 9.36
C LEU A 40 -15.81 33.97 9.66
N ALA A 41 -15.62 33.55 10.91
CA ALA A 41 -15.86 32.16 11.30
C ALA A 41 -17.33 31.72 11.13
N PHE A 42 -18.25 32.69 11.03
CA PHE A 42 -19.70 32.46 10.89
C PHE A 42 -20.23 32.74 9.48
N GLU A 43 -19.39 33.18 8.55
CA GLU A 43 -19.84 33.46 7.18
C GLU A 43 -19.95 32.18 6.34
N ASP A 44 -21.17 31.84 5.94
CA ASP A 44 -21.46 30.75 5.03
C ASP A 44 -21.19 31.16 3.58
N GLY A 45 -20.17 30.56 2.97
CA GLY A 45 -19.83 30.77 1.56
C GLY A 45 -18.37 31.13 1.30
N VAL A 46 -17.60 31.39 2.34
CA VAL A 46 -16.17 31.64 2.23
C VAL A 46 -15.46 30.39 1.71
N LYS A 47 -14.76 30.53 0.59
CA LYS A 47 -13.98 29.47 -0.06
C LYS A 47 -12.57 29.37 0.53
N MET A 48 -11.97 28.20 0.40
CA MET A 48 -10.62 27.94 0.89
C MET A 48 -9.56 28.88 0.32
N GLU A 49 -9.65 29.21 -0.97
CA GLU A 49 -8.69 30.10 -1.63
C GLU A 49 -8.68 31.50 -0.99
N TRP A 50 -9.83 31.95 -0.50
CA TRP A 50 -9.95 33.22 0.19
C TRP A 50 -9.37 33.17 1.61
N LEU A 51 -9.55 32.04 2.32
CA LEU A 51 -8.98 31.84 3.66
C LEU A 51 -7.45 31.87 3.66
N VAL A 52 -6.82 31.35 2.60
CA VAL A 52 -5.35 31.41 2.45
C VAL A 52 -4.88 32.87 2.40
N GLY A 53 -5.44 33.66 1.48
CA GLY A 53 -5.04 35.07 1.34
C GLY A 53 -5.37 35.90 2.58
N LEU A 54 -6.48 35.61 3.26
CA LEU A 54 -6.80 36.25 4.53
C LEU A 54 -5.78 35.92 5.64
N ALA A 55 -5.38 34.65 5.75
CA ALA A 55 -4.40 34.23 6.74
C ALA A 55 -3.04 34.89 6.49
N GLU A 56 -2.61 34.99 5.23
CA GLU A 56 -1.38 35.70 4.84
C GLU A 56 -1.46 37.20 5.17
N ASN A 57 -2.57 37.86 4.84
CA ASN A 57 -2.76 39.28 5.17
C ASN A 57 -2.75 39.52 6.69
N LEU A 58 -3.45 38.68 7.46
CA LEU A 58 -3.46 38.81 8.93
C LEU A 58 -2.09 38.52 9.54
N GLU A 59 -1.31 37.60 8.96
CA GLU A 59 0.08 37.36 9.36
C GLU A 59 0.96 38.59 9.15
N GLU A 60 0.87 39.23 7.98
CA GLU A 60 1.60 40.46 7.68
C GLU A 60 1.16 41.63 8.59
N GLU A 61 -0.15 41.87 8.70
CA GLU A 61 -0.70 42.95 9.53
C GLU A 61 -0.30 42.81 11.00
N LEU A 62 -0.46 41.62 11.57
CA LEU A 62 -0.06 41.36 12.95
C LEU A 62 1.47 41.39 13.11
N GLY A 63 2.23 41.03 12.08
CA GLY A 63 3.69 41.20 12.04
C GLY A 63 4.11 42.66 12.16
N VAL A 64 3.47 43.55 11.39
CA VAL A 64 3.69 45.00 11.46
C VAL A 64 3.31 45.55 12.84
N MET A 65 2.17 45.11 13.39
CA MET A 65 1.73 45.47 14.74
C MET A 65 2.73 45.02 15.81
N GLY A 66 3.29 43.81 15.68
CA GLY A 66 4.33 43.29 16.58
C GLY A 66 5.64 44.09 16.51
N ALA A 67 6.06 44.52 15.31
CA ALA A 67 7.23 45.38 15.16
C ALA A 67 7.02 46.76 15.81
N LEU A 68 5.81 47.33 15.68
CA LEU A 68 5.44 48.55 16.37
C LEU A 68 5.43 48.35 17.89
N ALA A 69 4.87 47.24 18.39
CA ALA A 69 4.90 46.91 19.81
C ALA A 69 6.34 46.87 20.35
N ALA A 70 7.26 46.20 19.65
CA ALA A 70 8.67 46.15 20.02
C ALA A 70 9.27 47.56 20.17
N MET A 71 9.06 48.43 19.17
CA MET A 71 9.51 49.83 19.21
C MET A 71 8.95 50.60 20.42
N LEU A 72 7.68 50.40 20.74
CA LEU A 72 7.04 51.05 21.89
C LEU A 72 7.61 50.56 23.23
N THR A 73 7.93 49.27 23.33
CA THR A 73 8.49 48.67 24.56
C THR A 73 9.94 49.06 24.82
N GLU A 74 10.73 49.36 23.77
CA GLU A 74 12.05 49.96 23.93
C GLU A 74 11.97 51.35 24.60
N ALA A 75 10.94 52.11 24.25
CA ALA A 75 10.74 53.47 24.77
C ALA A 75 10.12 53.48 26.17
N VAL A 76 9.15 52.59 26.41
CA VAL A 76 8.41 52.47 27.67
C VAL A 76 8.36 50.99 28.07
N PRO A 77 9.35 50.50 28.86
CA PRO A 77 9.43 49.08 29.21
C PRO A 77 8.21 48.52 29.95
N ALA A 78 7.47 49.38 30.68
CA ALA A 78 6.24 49.00 31.37
C ALA A 78 5.13 48.49 30.42
N LEU A 79 5.22 48.78 29.11
CA LEU A 79 4.28 48.30 28.10
C LEU A 79 4.53 46.85 27.68
N HIS A 80 5.69 46.27 28.03
CA HIS A 80 6.16 45.01 27.44
C HIS A 80 5.18 43.85 27.64
N GLU A 81 4.86 43.50 28.88
CA GLU A 81 3.96 42.38 29.18
C GLU A 81 2.56 42.63 28.60
N ARG A 82 2.04 43.86 28.74
CA ARG A 82 0.70 44.23 28.28
C ARG A 82 0.51 44.06 26.77
N LEU A 83 1.43 44.61 25.98
CA LEU A 83 1.37 44.51 24.52
C LEU A 83 1.70 43.10 24.02
N ARG A 84 2.62 42.40 24.70
CA ARG A 84 2.95 41.00 24.39
C ARG A 84 1.75 40.08 24.59
N ASP A 85 1.02 40.24 25.69
CA ASP A 85 -0.16 39.42 25.97
C ASP A 85 -1.31 39.75 25.03
N ALA A 86 -1.52 41.03 24.69
CA ALA A 86 -2.53 41.45 23.72
C ALA A 86 -2.25 40.87 22.31
N ASP A 87 -1.01 40.95 21.82
CA ASP A 87 -0.60 40.37 20.53
C ASP A 87 -0.77 38.84 20.54
N ARG A 88 -0.31 38.17 21.61
CA ARG A 88 -0.43 36.71 21.74
C ARG A 88 -1.89 36.25 21.73
N GLU A 89 -2.76 36.89 22.51
CA GLU A 89 -4.18 36.50 22.56
C GLU A 89 -4.88 36.80 21.23
N THR A 90 -4.53 37.91 20.57
CA THR A 90 -5.05 38.24 19.24
C THR A 90 -4.69 37.18 18.21
N ARG A 91 -3.40 36.80 18.12
CA ARG A 91 -2.94 35.72 17.23
C ARG A 91 -3.69 34.42 17.50
N ARG A 92 -3.83 34.06 18.78
CA ARG A 92 -4.56 32.84 19.21
C ARG A 92 -6.01 32.87 18.74
N ARG A 93 -6.73 33.98 18.96
CA ARG A 93 -8.13 34.15 18.55
C ARG A 93 -8.30 34.08 17.03
N VAL A 94 -7.45 34.78 16.28
CA VAL A 94 -7.42 34.75 14.81
C VAL A 94 -7.24 33.32 14.31
N VAL A 95 -6.24 32.61 14.83
CA VAL A 95 -5.94 31.22 14.45
C VAL A 95 -7.11 30.30 14.75
N VAL A 96 -7.72 30.41 15.92
CA VAL A 96 -8.91 29.61 16.29
C VAL A 96 -10.07 29.86 15.33
N ALA A 97 -10.32 31.12 14.97
CA ALA A 97 -11.38 31.49 14.04
C ALA A 97 -11.15 30.93 12.63
N LEU A 98 -9.94 31.12 12.09
CA LEU A 98 -9.54 30.62 10.77
C LEU A 98 -9.55 29.09 10.71
N ARG A 99 -9.03 28.42 11.75
CA ARG A 99 -9.04 26.94 11.85
C ARG A 99 -10.47 26.41 11.83
N ARG A 100 -11.35 26.98 12.64
CA ARG A 100 -12.77 26.59 12.66
C ARG A 100 -13.41 26.76 11.27
N ARG A 101 -13.10 27.86 10.58
CA ARG A 101 -13.67 28.14 9.27
C ARG A 101 -13.15 27.20 8.19
N VAL A 102 -11.85 26.90 8.16
CA VAL A 102 -11.31 25.94 7.19
C VAL A 102 -11.87 24.54 7.45
N SER A 103 -11.98 24.10 8.70
CA SER A 103 -12.57 22.79 9.00
C SER A 103 -14.03 22.69 8.53
N ALA A 104 -14.79 23.79 8.53
CA ALA A 104 -16.15 23.85 8.02
C ALA A 104 -16.23 23.97 6.49
N ALA A 105 -15.33 24.75 5.88
CA ALA A 105 -15.32 25.01 4.43
C ALA A 105 -14.64 23.90 3.63
N PHE A 106 -13.72 23.14 4.24
CA PHE A 106 -12.99 22.07 3.59
C PHE A 106 -13.87 20.82 3.51
N PRO A 107 -14.21 20.34 2.30
CA PRO A 107 -15.12 19.22 2.15
C PRO A 107 -14.48 17.95 2.70
N ALA A 108 -15.00 17.46 3.83
CA ALA A 108 -14.64 16.15 4.36
C ALA A 108 -15.15 14.99 3.46
N THR A 109 -16.06 15.28 2.53
CA THR A 109 -16.76 14.28 1.71
C THR A 109 -16.34 14.35 0.23
N PRO A 110 -15.87 13.24 -0.37
CA PRO A 110 -15.47 13.17 -1.79
C PRO A 110 -16.61 13.31 -2.79
N THR A 111 -17.86 13.17 -2.34
CA THR A 111 -19.07 12.95 -3.17
C THR A 111 -19.44 14.09 -4.13
N SER A 112 -18.78 15.24 -4.03
CA SER A 112 -19.00 16.40 -4.92
C SER A 112 -17.95 16.53 -6.03
N ARG A 113 -16.92 15.69 -6.06
CA ARG A 113 -15.80 15.83 -7.00
C ARG A 113 -16.20 15.13 -8.32
N GLY A 114 -16.34 15.91 -9.39
CA GLY A 114 -16.68 15.40 -10.73
C GLY A 114 -15.62 14.43 -11.30
N ARG A 115 -15.66 14.16 -12.61
CA ARG A 115 -14.75 13.23 -13.34
C ARG A 115 -13.24 13.57 -13.31
N LYS A 116 -12.74 14.35 -12.36
CA LYS A 116 -11.32 14.66 -12.22
C LYS A 116 -10.59 13.44 -11.69
N ASP A 117 -9.33 13.29 -12.10
CA ASP A 117 -8.43 12.27 -11.56
C ASP A 117 -8.32 12.43 -10.03
N PRO A 118 -8.47 11.34 -9.24
CA PRO A 118 -8.44 11.39 -7.78
C PRO A 118 -7.13 11.94 -7.20
N LEU A 119 -5.99 11.67 -7.86
CA LEU A 119 -4.70 12.16 -7.44
C LEU A 119 -4.58 13.67 -7.71
N ASP A 120 -5.00 14.13 -8.89
CA ASP A 120 -4.98 15.56 -9.22
C ASP A 120 -5.82 16.39 -8.24
N ALA A 121 -6.99 15.86 -7.83
CA ALA A 121 -7.83 16.49 -6.83
C ALA A 121 -7.12 16.56 -5.45
N LEU A 122 -6.50 15.46 -5.01
CA LEU A 122 -5.73 15.41 -3.77
C LEU A 122 -4.54 16.38 -3.79
N SER A 123 -3.78 16.43 -4.89
CA SER A 123 -2.64 17.32 -5.06
C SER A 123 -3.04 18.79 -5.03
N ALA A 124 -4.17 19.16 -5.65
CA ALA A 124 -4.67 20.53 -5.61
C ALA A 124 -5.02 20.97 -4.18
N ASP A 125 -5.69 20.12 -3.41
CA ASP A 125 -6.05 20.38 -2.02
C ASP A 125 -4.81 20.44 -1.12
N SER A 126 -3.86 19.53 -1.33
CA SER A 126 -2.59 19.46 -0.60
C SER A 126 -1.79 20.76 -0.71
N ARG A 127 -1.69 21.35 -1.91
CA ARG A 127 -0.99 22.63 -2.12
C ARG A 127 -1.65 23.78 -1.35
N ARG A 128 -2.99 23.87 -1.41
CA ARG A 128 -3.76 24.91 -0.71
C ARG A 128 -3.61 24.81 0.80
N LEU A 129 -3.67 23.59 1.34
CA LEU A 129 -3.46 23.34 2.76
C LEU A 129 -2.04 23.62 3.21
N THR A 130 -1.03 23.35 2.39
CA THR A 130 0.36 23.73 2.70
C THR A 130 0.52 25.25 2.85
N GLN A 131 -0.09 26.04 1.97
CA GLN A 131 -0.05 27.50 2.07
C GLN A 131 -0.76 28.00 3.33
N LEU A 132 -1.97 27.47 3.59
CA LEU A 132 -2.74 27.84 4.77
C LEU A 132 -2.02 27.47 6.08
N GLU A 133 -1.49 26.25 6.17
CA GLU A 133 -0.77 25.77 7.35
C GLU A 133 0.47 26.63 7.62
N LYS A 134 1.20 27.03 6.57
CA LYS A 134 2.35 27.93 6.71
C LYS A 134 1.94 29.27 7.32
N ALA A 135 0.89 29.91 6.80
CA ALA A 135 0.39 31.18 7.32
C ALA A 135 -0.10 31.05 8.78
N LEU A 136 -0.86 29.99 9.08
CA LEU A 136 -1.35 29.74 10.44
C LEU A 136 -0.22 29.39 11.43
N THR A 137 0.82 28.68 11.00
CA THR A 137 1.98 28.35 11.84
C THR A 137 2.82 29.57 12.16
N ALA A 138 2.89 30.55 11.25
CA ALA A 138 3.54 31.83 11.50
C ALA A 138 2.78 32.69 12.54
N LEU A 139 1.45 32.55 12.61
CA LEU A 139 0.62 33.15 13.66
C LEU A 139 0.72 32.39 15.00
N ASP A 140 0.68 31.06 14.96
CA ASP A 140 0.76 30.18 16.12
C ASP A 140 1.37 28.81 15.74
N ALA A 141 2.53 28.49 16.31
CA ALA A 141 3.25 27.25 16.03
C ALA A 141 2.48 25.97 16.36
N SER A 142 1.44 26.03 17.21
CA SER A 142 0.57 24.89 17.54
C SER A 142 -0.26 24.40 16.36
N GLN A 143 -0.31 25.15 15.25
CA GLN A 143 -1.08 24.78 14.06
C GLN A 143 -0.36 23.81 13.12
N ALA A 144 0.90 23.48 13.40
CA ALA A 144 1.61 22.44 12.67
C ALA A 144 0.85 21.10 12.71
N GLY A 145 0.62 20.50 11.54
CA GLY A 145 -0.12 19.25 11.39
C GLY A 145 -1.59 19.43 10.94
N LEU A 146 -2.10 20.66 10.86
CA LEU A 146 -3.44 20.94 10.35
C LEU A 146 -3.65 20.40 8.92
N LYS A 147 -2.63 20.50 8.07
CA LYS A 147 -2.70 19.93 6.72
C LYS A 147 -3.01 18.44 6.76
N GLN A 148 -2.28 17.71 7.61
CA GLN A 148 -2.40 16.26 7.72
C GLN A 148 -3.78 15.85 8.25
N GLU A 149 -4.30 16.59 9.22
CA GLU A 149 -5.63 16.37 9.79
C GLU A 149 -6.73 16.52 8.73
N LEU A 150 -6.70 17.62 7.96
CA LEU A 150 -7.72 17.90 6.96
C LEU A 150 -7.60 17.02 5.70
N LEU A 151 -6.38 16.65 5.29
CA LEU A 151 -6.18 15.75 4.15
C LEU A 151 -6.56 14.30 4.44
N LYS A 152 -6.45 13.84 5.69
CA LYS A 152 -6.67 12.44 6.06
C LYS A 152 -7.93 11.81 5.43
N PRO A 153 -9.15 12.36 5.56
CA PRO A 153 -10.35 11.76 4.95
C PRO A 153 -10.27 11.67 3.42
N LEU A 154 -9.64 12.64 2.76
CA LEU A 154 -9.47 12.65 1.31
C LEU A 154 -8.42 11.65 0.86
N SER A 155 -7.33 11.50 1.61
CA SER A 155 -6.30 10.50 1.38
C SER A 155 -6.85 9.08 1.50
N VAL A 156 -7.74 8.82 2.47
CA VAL A 156 -8.45 7.54 2.60
C VAL A 156 -9.38 7.31 1.42
N ALA A 157 -10.13 8.32 0.99
CA ALA A 157 -11.00 8.20 -0.18
C ALA A 157 -10.21 7.90 -1.45
N TYR A 158 -9.12 8.64 -1.70
CA TYR A 158 -8.18 8.40 -2.80
C TYR A 158 -7.65 6.96 -2.79
N ALA A 159 -7.13 6.51 -1.64
CA ALA A 159 -6.57 5.17 -1.51
C ALA A 159 -7.65 4.10 -1.76
N ARG A 160 -8.86 4.26 -1.22
CA ARG A 160 -9.97 3.33 -1.46
C ARG A 160 -10.39 3.28 -2.92
N GLU A 161 -10.45 4.42 -3.59
CA GLU A 161 -10.80 4.49 -5.01
C GLU A 161 -9.76 3.79 -5.87
N VAL A 162 -8.47 4.10 -5.70
CA VAL A 162 -7.39 3.48 -6.47
C VAL A 162 -7.30 1.99 -6.19
N LEU A 163 -7.23 1.58 -4.91
CA LEU A 163 -7.08 0.16 -4.55
C LEU A 163 -8.35 -0.66 -4.89
N GLY A 164 -9.52 -0.05 -4.81
CA GLY A 164 -10.79 -0.68 -5.18
C GLY A 164 -10.94 -0.88 -6.68
N ALA A 165 -10.50 0.10 -7.49
CA ALA A 165 -10.67 0.08 -8.94
C ALA A 165 -9.52 -0.62 -9.68
N THR A 166 -8.33 -0.73 -9.10
CA THR A 166 -7.15 -1.31 -9.78
C THR A 166 -7.36 -2.80 -10.04
N PRO A 167 -7.45 -3.24 -11.31
CA PRO A 167 -7.49 -4.67 -11.63
C PRO A 167 -6.11 -5.29 -11.40
N PHE A 168 -6.10 -6.56 -10.98
CA PHE A 168 -4.87 -7.34 -10.86
C PHE A 168 -5.16 -8.83 -11.08
N GLU A 169 -4.17 -9.53 -11.63
CA GLU A 169 -4.19 -10.98 -11.85
C GLU A 169 -3.22 -11.72 -10.91
N ARG A 170 -2.33 -10.97 -10.27
CA ARG A 170 -1.29 -11.48 -9.36
C ARG A 170 -1.24 -10.57 -8.13
N ILE A 171 -1.05 -11.14 -6.93
CA ILE A 171 -0.92 -10.33 -5.70
C ILE A 171 0.25 -9.35 -5.79
N GLU A 172 1.33 -9.69 -6.51
CA GLU A 172 2.46 -8.78 -6.71
C GLU A 172 2.06 -7.48 -7.46
N GLN A 173 1.17 -7.58 -8.45
CA GLN A 173 0.65 -6.41 -9.17
C GLN A 173 -0.16 -5.52 -8.23
N TYR A 174 -0.99 -6.13 -7.37
CA TYR A 174 -1.73 -5.40 -6.36
C TYR A 174 -0.81 -4.73 -5.34
N GLY A 175 0.26 -5.40 -4.92
CA GLY A 175 1.27 -4.83 -4.04
C GLY A 175 1.97 -3.59 -4.64
N ARG A 176 2.26 -3.60 -5.94
CA ARG A 176 2.78 -2.40 -6.63
C ARG A 176 1.79 -1.24 -6.60
N ALA A 177 0.48 -1.50 -6.73
CA ALA A 177 -0.55 -0.47 -6.61
C ALA A 177 -0.62 0.11 -5.20
N VAL A 178 -0.53 -0.74 -4.17
CA VAL A 178 -0.43 -0.31 -2.76
C VAL A 178 0.80 0.56 -2.53
N GLN A 179 1.96 0.18 -3.06
CA GLN A 179 3.18 0.96 -2.98
C GLN A 179 3.04 2.32 -3.68
N ALA A 180 2.42 2.36 -4.87
CA ALA A 180 2.18 3.60 -5.61
C ALA A 180 1.26 4.56 -4.82
N VAL A 181 0.18 4.04 -4.22
CA VAL A 181 -0.69 4.83 -3.33
C VAL A 181 0.11 5.39 -2.15
N ALA A 182 0.90 4.56 -1.46
CA ALA A 182 1.71 5.01 -0.33
C ALA A 182 2.74 6.08 -0.73
N GLU A 183 3.38 5.93 -1.90
CA GLU A 183 4.32 6.92 -2.42
C GLU A 183 3.62 8.24 -2.77
N ASN A 184 2.47 8.19 -3.44
CA ASN A 184 1.69 9.38 -3.78
C ASN A 184 1.25 10.14 -2.52
N LEU A 185 0.79 9.44 -1.48
CA LEU A 185 0.44 10.06 -0.20
C LEU A 185 1.64 10.77 0.44
N ARG A 186 2.82 10.14 0.44
CA ARG A 186 4.05 10.76 0.97
C ARG A 186 4.49 11.98 0.17
N ARG A 187 4.37 11.93 -1.16
CA ARG A 187 4.63 13.09 -2.04
C ARG A 187 3.73 14.27 -1.71
N GLU A 188 2.48 14.00 -1.31
CA GLU A 188 1.53 15.02 -0.85
C GLU A 188 1.72 15.43 0.63
N GLY A 189 2.75 14.91 1.31
CA GLY A 189 3.04 15.25 2.71
C GLY A 189 2.10 14.59 3.72
N VAL A 190 1.45 13.48 3.35
CA VAL A 190 0.58 12.70 4.23
C VAL A 190 1.29 11.40 4.63
N THR A 191 1.28 11.08 5.93
CA THR A 191 1.73 9.78 6.44
C THR A 191 0.82 8.67 5.89
N ALA A 192 1.39 7.72 5.15
CA ALA A 192 0.64 6.70 4.42
C ALA A 192 0.07 5.63 5.35
N GLU A 193 0.78 5.31 6.42
CA GLU A 193 0.51 4.23 7.36
C GLU A 193 -0.91 4.30 7.96
N PRO A 194 -1.38 5.43 8.55
CA PRO A 194 -2.75 5.53 9.06
C PRO A 194 -3.80 5.45 7.95
N VAL A 195 -3.49 5.86 6.72
CA VAL A 195 -4.41 5.77 5.57
C VAL A 195 -4.57 4.32 5.11
N LEU A 196 -3.47 3.57 5.06
CA LEU A 196 -3.48 2.16 4.68
C LEU A 196 -4.22 1.31 5.72
N VAL A 197 -4.10 1.62 7.03
CA VAL A 197 -4.89 0.98 8.09
C VAL A 197 -6.40 1.11 7.83
N GLU A 198 -6.88 2.29 7.45
CA GLU A 198 -8.28 2.55 7.11
C GLU A 198 -8.75 1.85 5.81
N CYS A 199 -7.80 1.38 5.00
CA CYS A 199 -8.04 0.63 3.76
C CYS A 199 -7.87 -0.89 3.93
N ARG A 200 -7.49 -1.36 5.11
CA ARG A 200 -7.18 -2.78 5.37
C ARG A 200 -8.31 -3.70 4.96
N GLU A 201 -9.55 -3.43 5.38
CA GLU A 201 -10.71 -4.28 5.08
C GLU A 201 -10.95 -4.42 3.57
N LEU A 202 -10.80 -3.32 2.82
CA LEU A 202 -10.88 -3.33 1.36
C LEU A 202 -9.81 -4.22 0.76
N MET A 203 -8.55 -4.08 1.20
CA MET A 203 -7.44 -4.89 0.72
C MET A 203 -7.66 -6.37 1.01
N GLU A 204 -8.06 -6.72 2.23
CA GLU A 204 -8.36 -8.11 2.62
C GLU A 204 -9.52 -8.70 1.80
N THR A 205 -10.53 -7.89 1.48
CA THR A 205 -11.66 -8.31 0.65
C THR A 205 -11.24 -8.58 -0.78
N ARG A 206 -10.43 -7.68 -1.38
CA ARG A 206 -9.89 -7.86 -2.74
C ARG A 206 -9.01 -9.11 -2.84
N LEU A 207 -8.15 -9.35 -1.85
CA LEU A 207 -7.27 -10.51 -1.79
C LEU A 207 -8.03 -11.82 -1.60
N ARG A 208 -9.07 -11.84 -0.75
CA ARG A 208 -9.95 -13.01 -0.59
C ARG A 208 -10.72 -13.33 -1.86
N GLU A 209 -11.22 -12.31 -2.56
CA GLU A 209 -11.91 -12.51 -3.84
C GLU A 209 -10.97 -13.08 -4.90
N HIS A 210 -9.73 -12.57 -4.97
CA HIS A 210 -8.69 -13.13 -5.84
C HIS A 210 -8.40 -14.60 -5.52
N ALA A 211 -8.18 -14.94 -4.25
CA ALA A 211 -7.99 -16.32 -3.82
C ALA A 211 -9.17 -17.24 -4.17
N ARG A 212 -10.41 -16.72 -4.09
CA ARG A 212 -11.62 -17.43 -4.48
C ARG A 212 -11.68 -17.69 -5.98
N VAL A 213 -11.30 -16.71 -6.81
CA VAL A 213 -11.21 -16.85 -8.26
C VAL A 213 -10.18 -17.92 -8.64
N LEU A 214 -9.03 -17.92 -7.97
CA LEU A 214 -7.99 -18.95 -8.14
C LEU A 214 -8.50 -20.33 -7.70
N SER A 215 -9.21 -20.43 -6.58
CA SER A 215 -9.69 -21.72 -6.05
C SER A 215 -10.76 -22.40 -6.92
N ARG A 216 -11.23 -21.76 -7.99
CA ARG A 216 -12.25 -22.33 -8.87
C ARG A 216 -11.70 -23.59 -9.53
N GLU A 217 -12.34 -24.73 -9.26
CA GLU A 217 -11.88 -26.05 -9.74
C GLU A 217 -11.64 -26.06 -11.25
N VAL A 218 -10.40 -26.35 -11.63
CA VAL A 218 -10.03 -26.70 -13.00
C VAL A 218 -10.18 -28.21 -13.13
N ALA A 219 -11.06 -28.66 -14.03
CA ALA A 219 -11.21 -30.08 -14.31
C ALA A 219 -9.86 -30.66 -14.75
N SER A 220 -9.34 -31.61 -13.97
CA SER A 220 -8.09 -32.31 -14.26
C SER A 220 -8.40 -33.80 -14.49
N PRO A 221 -8.96 -34.16 -15.65
CA PRO A 221 -9.18 -35.56 -15.99
C PRO A 221 -7.82 -36.28 -16.09
N PRO A 222 -7.76 -37.57 -15.72
CA PRO A 222 -6.56 -38.36 -15.98
C PRO A 222 -6.27 -38.38 -17.49
N PRO A 223 -4.99 -38.39 -17.90
CA PRO A 223 -4.67 -38.48 -19.32
C PRO A 223 -5.22 -39.78 -19.91
N ALA A 224 -5.53 -39.76 -21.21
CA ALA A 224 -5.92 -40.98 -21.92
C ALA A 224 -4.70 -41.91 -22.10
N PRO A 225 -4.87 -43.24 -22.12
CA PRO A 225 -3.75 -44.18 -22.26
C PRO A 225 -2.89 -43.99 -23.51
N THR A 226 -3.46 -43.47 -24.60
CA THR A 226 -2.71 -43.17 -25.83
C THR A 226 -1.96 -41.83 -25.73
N ALA A 227 -2.49 -40.87 -24.97
CA ALA A 227 -1.94 -39.54 -24.78
C ALA A 227 -0.63 -39.53 -23.96
N VAL A 228 -0.42 -40.55 -23.12
CA VAL A 228 0.78 -40.63 -22.27
C VAL A 228 2.04 -41.03 -23.04
N LEU A 229 1.92 -41.67 -24.21
CA LEU A 229 3.06 -42.15 -25.01
C LEU A 229 3.45 -41.19 -26.14
N ASN A 230 2.53 -40.37 -26.63
CA ASN A 230 2.73 -39.55 -27.83
C ASN A 230 3.06 -38.07 -27.54
N GLY A 231 3.02 -37.65 -26.27
CA GLY A 231 3.31 -36.28 -25.84
C GLY A 231 2.08 -35.37 -25.71
N ASP A 232 0.87 -35.89 -25.93
CA ASP A 232 -0.37 -35.10 -25.76
C ASP A 232 -0.61 -34.79 -24.28
N ALA A 233 -0.28 -35.72 -23.37
CA ALA A 233 -0.37 -35.49 -21.93
C ALA A 233 0.52 -34.33 -21.46
N TYR A 234 1.70 -34.16 -22.07
CA TYR A 234 2.59 -33.01 -21.87
C TYR A 234 1.95 -31.70 -22.35
N THR A 235 1.37 -31.73 -23.55
CA THR A 235 0.75 -30.55 -24.16
C THR A 235 -0.43 -30.06 -23.33
N TYR A 236 -1.28 -30.99 -22.86
CA TYR A 236 -2.36 -30.68 -21.93
C TYR A 236 -1.82 -30.11 -20.62
N TYR A 237 -0.82 -30.75 -20.00
CA TYR A 237 -0.25 -30.27 -18.74
C TYR A 237 0.27 -28.84 -18.85
N ARG A 238 1.01 -28.53 -19.92
CA ARG A 238 1.60 -27.20 -20.13
C ARG A 238 0.53 -26.16 -20.48
N GLY A 239 -0.43 -26.51 -21.32
CA GLY A 239 -1.48 -25.59 -21.78
C GLY A 239 -2.54 -25.29 -20.72
N GLU A 240 -3.03 -26.30 -20.01
CA GLU A 240 -4.20 -26.17 -19.13
C GLU A 240 -3.81 -26.05 -17.66
N LEU A 241 -2.85 -26.86 -17.19
CA LEU A 241 -2.52 -26.93 -15.75
C LEU A 241 -1.38 -26.01 -15.34
N SER A 242 -0.34 -25.88 -16.17
CA SER A 242 0.84 -25.06 -15.86
C SER A 242 0.66 -23.60 -16.25
N ALA A 243 -0.06 -23.29 -17.33
CA ALA A 243 -0.22 -21.91 -17.79
C ALA A 243 -1.10 -21.06 -16.85
N GLN A 244 -2.04 -21.71 -16.17
CA GLN A 244 -2.98 -21.05 -15.24
C GLN A 244 -2.49 -21.10 -13.78
N ALA A 245 -1.25 -21.54 -13.53
CA ALA A 245 -0.77 -21.81 -12.18
C ALA A 245 -0.53 -20.51 -11.37
N PRO A 246 -1.12 -20.37 -10.18
CA PRO A 246 -0.85 -19.26 -9.26
C PRO A 246 0.47 -19.47 -8.49
N ASP A 247 1.52 -19.94 -9.16
CA ASP A 247 2.79 -20.27 -8.51
C ASP A 247 3.37 -19.01 -7.86
N GLY A 248 3.55 -19.03 -6.54
CA GLY A 248 4.14 -17.95 -5.75
C GLY A 248 3.18 -16.89 -5.24
N GLU A 249 1.86 -17.10 -5.30
CA GLU A 249 0.88 -16.14 -4.75
C GLU A 249 1.03 -15.98 -3.23
N LEU A 250 1.29 -17.06 -2.48
CA LEU A 250 1.57 -16.95 -1.04
C LEU A 250 2.86 -16.16 -0.75
N ALA A 251 3.91 -16.34 -1.56
CA ALA A 251 5.14 -15.55 -1.44
C ALA A 251 4.86 -14.06 -1.70
N ALA A 252 4.10 -13.76 -2.75
CA ALA A 252 3.70 -12.39 -3.08
C ALA A 252 2.87 -11.76 -1.95
N LEU A 253 1.97 -12.53 -1.31
CA LEU A 253 1.21 -12.08 -0.14
C LEU A 253 2.13 -11.75 1.04
N VAL A 254 3.10 -12.61 1.34
CA VAL A 254 4.08 -12.37 2.40
C VAL A 254 4.92 -11.12 2.10
N GLY A 255 5.31 -10.93 0.83
CA GLY A 255 6.00 -9.73 0.38
C GLY A 255 5.18 -8.46 0.59
N LEU A 256 3.88 -8.50 0.22
CA LEU A 256 2.94 -7.40 0.44
C LEU A 256 2.74 -7.09 1.93
N ASP A 257 2.54 -8.11 2.76
CA ASP A 257 2.43 -7.94 4.21
C ASP A 257 3.72 -7.30 4.79
N GLY A 258 4.88 -7.73 4.29
CA GLY A 258 6.19 -7.14 4.60
C GLY A 258 6.29 -5.65 4.27
N GLN A 259 5.77 -5.23 3.11
CA GLN A 259 5.70 -3.82 2.71
C GLN A 259 4.79 -2.98 3.64
N LEU A 260 3.79 -3.62 4.26
CA LEU A 260 2.80 -3.00 5.12
C LEU A 260 3.17 -3.04 6.62
N MET A 261 4.34 -3.55 6.98
CA MET A 261 4.76 -3.70 8.38
C MET A 261 4.77 -2.39 9.16
N ALA A 262 5.10 -1.27 8.52
CA ALA A 262 5.08 0.04 9.16
C ALA A 262 3.66 0.52 9.52
N ALA A 263 2.64 0.01 8.83
CA ALA A 263 1.23 0.31 9.05
C ALA A 263 0.53 -0.73 9.96
N ARG A 264 1.29 -1.66 10.55
CA ARG A 264 0.75 -2.76 11.33
C ARG A 264 0.03 -2.28 12.59
N PRO A 265 -1.13 -2.85 12.95
CA PRO A 265 -1.74 -2.61 14.26
C PRO A 265 -0.77 -2.96 15.41
N PRO A 266 -0.73 -2.19 16.52
CA PRO A 266 0.29 -2.36 17.56
C PRO A 266 0.36 -3.76 18.19
N LEU A 267 -0.77 -4.46 18.24
CA LEU A 267 -0.92 -5.78 18.87
C LEU A 267 -0.92 -6.94 17.85
N ALA A 268 -0.90 -6.65 16.55
CA ALA A 268 -0.93 -7.68 15.52
C ALA A 268 0.49 -8.13 15.16
N SER A 269 0.64 -9.42 14.82
CA SER A 269 1.89 -9.97 14.27
C SER A 269 2.10 -9.54 12.83
N SER A 270 1.02 -9.41 12.06
CA SER A 270 0.98 -9.02 10.64
C SER A 270 0.00 -7.88 10.38
N PHE A 271 0.13 -7.23 9.22
CA PHE A 271 -0.85 -6.24 8.78
C PHE A 271 -2.11 -6.94 8.26
N LEU A 272 -1.94 -7.94 7.39
CA LEU A 272 -3.03 -8.75 6.85
C LEU A 272 -3.44 -9.84 7.84
N SER A 273 -4.73 -10.16 7.90
CA SER A 273 -5.26 -11.21 8.77
C SER A 273 -4.83 -12.62 8.33
N ASP A 274 -4.77 -13.54 9.29
CA ASP A 274 -4.50 -14.96 9.04
C ASP A 274 -5.53 -15.59 8.10
N SER A 275 -6.76 -15.05 8.07
CA SER A 275 -7.82 -15.51 7.17
C SER A 275 -7.48 -15.31 5.69
N VAL A 276 -6.84 -14.18 5.35
CA VAL A 276 -6.39 -13.90 3.96
C VAL A 276 -5.24 -14.83 3.60
N ARG A 277 -4.30 -15.02 4.55
CA ARG A 277 -3.17 -15.94 4.38
C ARG A 277 -3.63 -17.37 4.12
N ALA A 278 -4.59 -17.86 4.91
CA ALA A 278 -5.17 -19.18 4.75
C ALA A 278 -5.87 -19.33 3.39
N ALA A 279 -6.69 -18.35 2.99
CA ALA A 279 -7.39 -18.39 1.71
C ALA A 279 -6.45 -18.47 0.49
N VAL A 280 -5.36 -17.68 0.49
CA VAL A 280 -4.36 -17.72 -0.59
C VAL A 280 -3.58 -19.04 -0.57
N ALA A 281 -3.20 -19.53 0.62
CA ALA A 281 -2.52 -20.81 0.75
C ALA A 281 -3.38 -22.00 0.30
N GLU A 282 -4.68 -22.00 0.63
CA GLU A 282 -5.66 -22.99 0.16
C GLU A 282 -5.79 -23.00 -1.36
N ALA A 283 -5.90 -21.81 -1.97
CA ALA A 283 -5.98 -21.67 -3.42
C ALA A 283 -4.75 -22.26 -4.12
N GLU A 284 -3.55 -21.89 -3.66
CA GLU A 284 -2.29 -22.39 -4.22
C GLU A 284 -2.12 -23.90 -4.00
N LEU A 285 -2.48 -24.40 -2.81
CA LEU A 285 -2.42 -25.83 -2.49
C LEU A 285 -3.37 -26.67 -3.37
N SER A 286 -4.59 -26.19 -3.63
CA SER A 286 -5.57 -26.86 -4.49
C SER A 286 -5.04 -27.04 -5.93
N PHE A 287 -4.36 -26.02 -6.46
CA PHE A 287 -3.71 -26.12 -7.77
C PHE A 287 -2.54 -27.11 -7.77
N LEU A 288 -1.69 -27.07 -6.73
CA LEU A 288 -0.58 -28.02 -6.59
C LEU A 288 -1.10 -29.45 -6.51
N GLN A 289 -2.17 -29.69 -5.75
CA GLN A 289 -2.83 -30.99 -5.66
C GLN A 289 -3.29 -31.48 -7.04
N SER A 290 -3.95 -30.63 -7.83
CA SER A 290 -4.44 -30.97 -9.16
C SER A 290 -3.30 -31.33 -10.13
N ARG A 291 -2.20 -30.56 -10.09
CA ARG A 291 -0.99 -30.82 -10.90
C ARG A 291 -0.30 -32.11 -10.49
N ILE A 292 -0.06 -32.31 -9.19
CA ILE A 292 0.63 -33.51 -8.68
C ILE A 292 -0.21 -34.76 -8.95
N LYS A 293 -1.53 -34.69 -8.78
CA LYS A 293 -2.46 -35.79 -9.13
C LYS A 293 -2.38 -36.13 -10.60
N TYR A 294 -2.37 -35.13 -11.49
CA TYR A 294 -2.23 -35.35 -12.93
C TYR A 294 -0.88 -35.99 -13.28
N LEU A 295 0.23 -35.45 -12.75
CA LEU A 295 1.58 -35.99 -12.97
C LEU A 295 1.71 -37.43 -12.47
N ARG A 296 1.12 -37.74 -11.31
CA ARG A 296 1.08 -39.10 -10.77
C ARG A 296 0.31 -40.02 -11.70
N SER A 297 -0.90 -39.63 -12.13
CA SER A 297 -1.71 -40.43 -13.05
C SER A 297 -1.00 -40.65 -14.38
N TRP A 298 -0.36 -39.61 -14.92
CA TRP A 298 0.42 -39.71 -16.14
C TRP A 298 1.58 -40.70 -15.99
N LEU A 299 2.39 -40.56 -14.93
CA LEU A 299 3.51 -41.48 -14.71
C LEU A 299 3.02 -42.92 -14.52
N THR A 300 1.99 -43.16 -13.72
CA THR A 300 1.44 -44.51 -13.49
C THR A 300 0.97 -45.15 -14.80
N GLN A 301 0.23 -44.42 -15.64
CA GLN A 301 -0.22 -44.92 -16.93
C GLN A 301 0.94 -45.13 -17.91
N LEU A 302 1.92 -44.22 -17.93
CA LEU A 302 3.11 -44.34 -18.77
C LEU A 302 3.90 -45.61 -18.42
N LEU A 303 4.18 -45.84 -17.14
CA LEU A 303 4.90 -47.03 -16.67
C LEU A 303 4.12 -48.33 -16.91
N SER A 304 2.79 -48.25 -16.90
CA SER A 304 1.93 -49.41 -17.18
C SER A 304 1.81 -49.71 -18.68
N ALA A 305 2.01 -48.70 -19.54
CA ALA A 305 1.97 -48.85 -21.00
C ALA A 305 3.32 -49.30 -21.59
N LEU A 306 4.42 -49.08 -20.87
CA LEU A 306 5.76 -49.51 -21.28
C LEU A 306 6.04 -50.96 -20.84
N PRO A 307 6.92 -51.70 -21.56
CA PRO A 307 7.35 -53.02 -21.13
C PRO A 307 8.00 -52.98 -19.74
N SER A 308 7.79 -54.03 -18.94
CA SER A 308 8.46 -54.15 -17.65
C SER A 308 9.97 -54.30 -17.84
N VAL A 309 10.75 -53.76 -16.91
CA VAL A 309 12.21 -53.79 -16.98
C VAL A 309 12.76 -55.22 -17.04
N ASP A 310 12.10 -56.17 -16.39
CA ASP A 310 12.48 -57.59 -16.40
C ASP A 310 12.24 -58.26 -17.76
N ALA A 311 11.33 -57.71 -18.58
CA ALA A 311 11.06 -58.19 -19.93
C ALA A 311 12.03 -57.63 -20.99
N LEU A 312 12.89 -56.66 -20.63
CA LEU A 312 13.88 -56.06 -21.54
C LEU A 312 15.14 -56.93 -21.61
N VAL A 313 15.07 -58.00 -22.41
CA VAL A 313 16.18 -58.94 -22.61
C VAL A 313 17.12 -58.47 -23.71
N GLU A 314 16.59 -57.93 -24.81
CA GLU A 314 17.38 -57.46 -25.95
C GLU A 314 17.63 -55.96 -25.89
N ARG A 315 18.81 -55.53 -26.38
CA ARG A 315 19.16 -54.10 -26.50
C ARG A 315 18.16 -53.32 -27.35
N ALA A 316 17.64 -53.94 -28.42
CA ALA A 316 16.63 -53.32 -29.30
C ALA A 316 15.31 -53.01 -28.57
N ASP A 317 14.96 -53.78 -27.53
CA ASP A 317 13.77 -53.53 -26.72
C ASP A 317 13.98 -52.38 -25.74
N ALA A 318 15.19 -52.29 -25.17
CA ALA A 318 15.58 -51.17 -24.32
C ALA A 318 15.66 -49.85 -25.12
N GLU A 319 16.17 -49.88 -26.35
CA GLU A 319 16.20 -48.71 -27.25
C GLU A 319 14.78 -48.26 -27.63
N ARG A 320 13.88 -49.16 -28.03
CA ARG A 320 12.47 -48.83 -28.32
C ARG A 320 11.74 -48.27 -27.10
N THR A 321 11.94 -48.87 -25.93
CA THR A 321 11.34 -48.38 -24.67
C THR A 321 11.85 -46.99 -24.32
N PHE A 322 13.16 -46.74 -24.52
CA PHE A 322 13.75 -45.42 -24.33
C PHE A 322 13.17 -44.38 -25.31
N GLU A 323 12.97 -44.74 -26.58
CA GLU A 323 12.35 -43.86 -27.58
C GLU A 323 10.90 -43.50 -27.20
N TRP A 324 10.09 -44.46 -26.75
CA TRP A 324 8.74 -44.18 -26.25
C TRP A 324 8.74 -43.30 -25.00
N LEU A 325 9.69 -43.53 -24.09
CA LEU A 325 9.86 -42.68 -22.92
C LEU A 325 10.21 -41.24 -23.31
N VAL A 326 11.09 -41.03 -24.29
CA VAL A 326 11.40 -39.69 -24.83
C VAL A 326 10.18 -39.09 -25.53
N ARG A 327 9.46 -39.87 -26.34
CA ARG A 327 8.27 -39.43 -27.07
C ARG A 327 7.13 -38.99 -26.14
N SER A 328 7.01 -39.61 -24.97
CA SER A 328 6.06 -39.19 -23.93
C SER A 328 6.26 -37.73 -23.51
N ARG A 329 7.48 -37.18 -23.64
CA ARG A 329 7.91 -35.87 -23.10
C ARG A 329 7.85 -35.74 -21.57
N PHE A 330 7.55 -36.81 -20.82
CA PHE A 330 7.66 -36.79 -19.36
C PHE A 330 9.10 -36.49 -18.88
N PRO A 331 10.16 -37.09 -19.46
CA PRO A 331 11.54 -36.75 -19.08
C PRO A 331 11.92 -35.29 -19.34
N LEU A 332 11.40 -34.71 -20.42
CA LEU A 332 11.61 -33.29 -20.75
C LEU A 332 11.07 -32.40 -19.62
N LEU A 333 9.83 -32.66 -19.20
CA LEU A 333 9.17 -31.91 -18.12
C LEU A 333 9.88 -32.10 -16.76
N ALA A 334 10.15 -33.36 -16.39
CA ALA A 334 10.69 -33.70 -15.08
C ALA A 334 12.16 -33.23 -14.91
N LEU A 335 13.00 -33.42 -15.93
CA LEU A 335 14.45 -33.19 -15.82
C LEU A 335 14.88 -31.86 -16.41
N LYS A 336 14.62 -31.63 -17.70
CA LYS A 336 15.16 -30.47 -18.42
C LYS A 336 14.40 -29.19 -18.08
N GLU A 337 13.08 -29.28 -17.96
CA GLU A 337 12.28 -28.14 -17.54
C GLU A 337 12.24 -27.99 -16.03
N GLY A 338 12.60 -29.01 -15.24
CA GLY A 338 12.71 -28.92 -13.78
C GLY A 338 11.37 -28.74 -13.06
N GLU A 339 10.28 -29.29 -13.61
CA GLU A 339 8.94 -29.08 -13.08
C GLU A 339 8.76 -29.64 -11.66
N LEU A 340 9.29 -30.83 -11.38
CA LEU A 340 9.20 -31.44 -10.06
C LEU A 340 9.96 -30.60 -9.02
N VAL A 341 11.06 -29.95 -9.42
CA VAL A 341 11.85 -29.06 -8.55
C VAL A 341 11.06 -27.79 -8.24
N ARG A 342 10.38 -27.19 -9.23
CA ARG A 342 9.51 -26.02 -9.00
C ARG A 342 8.37 -26.33 -8.04
N LEU A 343 7.63 -27.41 -8.29
CA LEU A 343 6.53 -27.84 -7.43
C LEU A 343 6.99 -28.09 -5.99
N LYS A 344 8.18 -28.70 -5.82
CA LYS A 344 8.79 -28.91 -4.51
C LYS A 344 9.14 -27.61 -3.81
N ALA A 345 9.68 -26.63 -4.53
CA ALA A 345 10.00 -25.31 -3.97
C ALA A 345 8.74 -24.59 -3.46
N THR A 346 7.66 -24.61 -4.24
CA THR A 346 6.37 -24.02 -3.85
C THR A 346 5.77 -24.73 -2.63
N LEU A 347 5.76 -26.07 -2.62
CA LEU A 347 5.29 -26.86 -1.47
C LEU A 347 6.11 -26.57 -0.20
N GLY A 348 7.42 -26.36 -0.32
CA GLY A 348 8.29 -26.09 0.82
C GLY A 348 7.85 -24.89 1.67
N MET A 349 7.27 -23.85 1.06
CA MET A 349 6.69 -22.75 1.81
C MET A 349 5.40 -23.14 2.53
N LEU A 350 4.51 -23.87 1.84
CA LEU A 350 3.22 -24.32 2.40
C LEU A 350 3.43 -25.31 3.56
N GLU A 351 4.48 -26.13 3.51
CA GLU A 351 4.85 -27.07 4.59
C GLU A 351 5.16 -26.36 5.91
N THR A 352 5.59 -25.09 5.89
CA THR A 352 5.88 -24.32 7.11
C THR A 352 4.62 -23.83 7.80
N LEU A 353 3.46 -23.89 7.13
CA LEU A 353 2.19 -23.46 7.72
C LEU A 353 1.74 -24.46 8.79
N PRO A 354 1.15 -23.98 9.90
CA PRO A 354 0.58 -24.84 10.91
C PRO A 354 -0.75 -25.47 10.44
N GLY A 355 -1.15 -26.56 11.09
CA GLY A 355 -2.46 -27.19 10.88
C GLY A 355 -2.61 -27.98 9.58
N GLU A 356 -3.86 -28.12 9.14
CA GLU A 356 -4.25 -29.02 8.04
C GLU A 356 -3.62 -28.66 6.69
N LEU A 357 -3.37 -27.36 6.44
CA LEU A 357 -2.74 -26.89 5.20
C LEU A 357 -1.30 -27.37 5.09
N GLY A 358 -0.52 -27.21 6.16
CA GLY A 358 0.85 -27.70 6.21
C GLY A 358 0.93 -29.23 6.13
N ASP A 359 0.01 -29.94 6.80
CA ASP A 359 -0.07 -31.40 6.72
C ASP A 359 -0.42 -31.89 5.31
N SER A 360 -1.32 -31.20 4.63
CA SER A 360 -1.70 -31.50 3.25
C SER A 360 -0.55 -31.23 2.28
N ALA A 361 0.18 -30.11 2.46
CA ALA A 361 1.39 -29.81 1.70
C ALA A 361 2.47 -30.89 1.89
N ARG A 362 2.72 -31.35 3.13
CA ARG A 362 3.65 -32.46 3.43
C ARG A 362 3.26 -33.77 2.74
N LYS A 363 1.96 -34.09 2.71
CA LYS A 363 1.44 -35.27 1.98
C LYS A 363 1.71 -35.15 0.48
N LEU A 364 1.41 -34.00 -0.12
CA LEU A 364 1.69 -33.74 -1.55
C LEU A 364 3.18 -33.79 -1.87
N SER A 365 4.03 -33.29 -0.99
CA SER A 365 5.50 -33.36 -1.12
C SER A 365 6.01 -34.79 -1.14
N THR A 366 5.41 -35.67 -0.33
CA THR A 366 5.71 -37.11 -0.33
C THR A 366 5.23 -37.76 -1.63
N GLN A 367 4.04 -37.41 -2.12
CA GLN A 367 3.56 -37.88 -3.42
C GLN A 367 4.47 -37.44 -4.56
N LEU A 368 4.91 -36.18 -4.57
CA LEU A 368 5.82 -35.63 -5.57
C LEU A 368 7.18 -36.32 -5.54
N ARG A 369 7.72 -36.59 -4.35
CA ARG A 369 8.96 -37.37 -4.18
C ARG A 369 8.83 -38.77 -4.75
N GLY A 370 7.70 -39.44 -4.51
CA GLY A 370 7.47 -40.76 -5.10
C GLY A 370 7.42 -40.71 -6.64
N ILE A 371 6.93 -39.63 -7.26
CA ILE A 371 6.93 -39.49 -8.73
C ILE A 371 8.37 -39.45 -9.23
N ASP A 372 9.22 -38.64 -8.58
CA ASP A 372 10.64 -38.50 -8.91
C ASP A 372 11.40 -39.82 -8.73
N GLU A 373 11.16 -40.53 -7.62
CA GLU A 373 11.78 -41.81 -7.31
C GLU A 373 11.37 -42.92 -8.28
N ASP A 374 10.07 -43.05 -8.58
CA ASP A 374 9.55 -44.08 -9.50
C ASP A 374 10.08 -43.85 -10.92
N PHE A 375 10.01 -42.61 -11.40
CA PHE A 375 10.54 -42.23 -12.71
C PHE A 375 12.07 -42.42 -12.78
N GLY A 376 12.79 -41.96 -11.75
CA GLY A 376 14.25 -42.08 -11.68
C GLY A 376 14.71 -43.54 -11.63
N ARG A 377 14.00 -44.41 -10.90
CA ARG A 377 14.30 -45.85 -10.83
C ARG A 377 14.10 -46.50 -12.20
N PHE A 378 12.95 -46.30 -12.82
CA PHE A 378 12.64 -46.90 -14.12
C PHE A 378 13.61 -46.43 -15.21
N SER A 379 13.85 -45.11 -15.31
CA SER A 379 14.74 -44.55 -16.34
C SER A 379 16.19 -45.02 -16.20
N ARG A 380 16.73 -45.11 -14.98
CA ARG A 380 18.08 -45.67 -14.75
C ARG A 380 18.18 -47.13 -15.15
N GLN A 381 17.16 -47.94 -14.89
CA GLN A 381 17.14 -49.35 -15.25
C GLN A 381 17.10 -49.55 -16.77
N VAL A 382 16.26 -48.80 -17.49
CA VAL A 382 16.21 -48.83 -18.97
C VAL A 382 17.54 -48.40 -19.57
N LEU A 383 18.16 -47.33 -19.04
CA LEU A 383 19.47 -46.88 -19.50
C LEU A 383 20.58 -47.91 -19.24
N ALA A 384 20.58 -48.55 -18.06
CA ALA A 384 21.53 -49.60 -17.73
C ALA A 384 21.44 -50.78 -18.72
N ARG A 385 20.22 -51.25 -19.03
CA ARG A 385 19.98 -52.32 -20.02
C ARG A 385 20.42 -51.93 -21.42
N ARG A 386 20.21 -50.67 -21.82
CA ARG A 386 20.70 -50.12 -23.10
C ARG A 386 22.23 -50.09 -23.17
N SER A 387 22.91 -49.83 -22.07
CA SER A 387 24.38 -49.73 -22.00
C SER A 387 25.11 -51.04 -21.75
N ALA A 388 24.44 -52.06 -21.20
CA ALA A 388 25.04 -53.31 -20.75
C ALA A 388 25.21 -54.37 -21.87
N SER A 389 24.99 -54.00 -23.15
CA SER A 389 25.08 -54.90 -24.30
C SER A 389 25.91 -54.31 -25.44
#